data_AF-A0A3A9GUV3-F1
#
_entry.id   AF-A0A3A9GUV3-F1
#
_cell.length_a   1.000
_cell.length_b   1.000
_cell.length_c   1.000
_cell.angle_alpha   90.00
_cell.angle_beta   90.00
_cell.angle_gamma   90.00
#
_symmetry.space_group_name_H-M   'P 1'
#
loop_
_entity.id
_entity.type
_entity.pdbx_description
1 polymer ?
#
loop_
_entity_poly.entity_id
_entity_poly.type
_entity_poly.pdbx_seq_one_letter_code
_entity_poly.pdbx_strand_id
1 'polypeptide(L)'
;MDKKFKHGDRVYHKNLKQYGFFIGYAWESEEECDVNFETEDGEMEQKHVSVNWLEPAQKTYNKKVMEALRQRRGLEPGDTSQDGDIMSMSKQDVFNEYCEWEGLLGGYGYSLLNVVENIYDINLQQ
;
A
#
# COMPACT_ATOMS: atom_id res chain seq x y z
N MET A 1 -10.05 24.32 11.32
CA MET A 1 -8.87 23.49 11.59
C MET A 1 -8.38 22.97 10.25
N ASP A 2 -7.07 22.87 10.04
CA ASP A 2 -6.57 22.17 8.85
C ASP A 2 -6.81 20.67 9.00
N LYS A 3 -7.43 20.07 7.99
CA LYS A 3 -7.67 18.62 7.96
C LYS A 3 -6.33 17.90 7.93
N LYS A 4 -6.06 17.11 8.97
CA LYS A 4 -4.81 16.34 9.15
C LYS A 4 -4.56 15.31 8.04
N PHE A 5 -5.63 14.75 7.46
CA PHE A 5 -5.56 13.70 6.44
C PHE A 5 -6.44 14.03 5.24
N LYS A 6 -6.07 13.51 4.07
CA LYS A 6 -6.87 13.54 2.83
C LYS A 6 -7.20 12.13 2.37
N HIS A 7 -8.24 12.01 1.55
CA HIS A 7 -8.63 10.75 0.93
C HIS A 7 -7.43 10.08 0.24
N GLY A 8 -7.22 8.80 0.53
CA GLY A 8 -6.12 7.99 0.01
C GLY A 8 -4.79 8.10 0.77
N ASP A 9 -4.71 8.92 1.82
CA ASP A 9 -3.53 8.94 2.69
C ASP A 9 -3.36 7.58 3.38
N ARG A 10 -2.11 7.13 3.45
CA ARG A 10 -1.74 5.95 4.21
C ARG A 10 -1.68 6.34 5.69
N VAL A 11 -2.36 5.56 6.53
CA VAL A 11 -2.43 5.80 7.98
C VAL A 11 -2.10 4.54 8.75
N TYR A 12 -1.56 4.72 9.95
CA TYR A 12 -1.35 3.66 10.93
C TYR A 12 -2.24 3.89 12.14
N HIS A 13 -3.00 2.88 12.55
CA HIS A 13 -3.84 2.94 13.73
C HIS A 13 -3.11 2.39 14.96
N LYS A 14 -2.77 3.25 15.91
CA LYS A 14 -1.91 2.91 17.07
C LYS A 14 -2.43 1.76 17.93
N ASN A 15 -3.75 1.69 18.17
CA ASN A 15 -4.34 0.63 19.00
C ASN A 15 -4.51 -0.70 18.26
N LEU A 16 -5.13 -0.69 17.07
CA LEU A 16 -5.31 -1.89 16.24
C LEU A 16 -3.99 -2.44 15.68
N LYS A 17 -2.94 -1.61 15.63
CA LYS A 17 -1.64 -1.92 15.02
C LYS A 17 -1.78 -2.34 13.55
N GLN A 18 -2.69 -1.68 12.84
CA GLN A 18 -3.02 -1.95 11.44
C GLN A 18 -2.73 -0.72 10.58
N TYR A 19 -2.31 -0.97 9.34
CA TYR A 19 -2.21 0.04 8.31
C TYR A 19 -3.49 0.08 7.48
N GLY A 20 -3.84 1.26 6.98
CA GLY A 20 -5.01 1.44 6.13
C GLY A 20 -4.92 2.69 5.27
N PHE A 21 -5.97 2.92 4.48
CA PHE A 21 -6.12 4.11 3.66
C PHE A 21 -7.29 4.94 4.16
N PHE A 22 -7.00 6.22 4.45
CA PHE A 22 -8.01 7.17 4.91
C PHE A 22 -9.05 7.41 3.82
N ILE A 23 -10.33 7.23 4.13
CA ILE A 23 -11.43 7.42 3.19
C ILE A 23 -12.00 8.83 3.33
N GLY A 24 -12.30 9.25 4.55
CA GLY A 24 -12.92 10.55 4.81
C GLY A 24 -13.21 10.76 6.28
N TYR A 25 -13.43 12.02 6.64
CA TYR A 25 -14.00 12.38 7.93
C TYR A 25 -15.47 12.00 7.97
N ALA A 26 -15.96 11.65 9.15
CA ALA A 26 -17.38 11.44 9.39
C ALA A 26 -18.18 12.71 9.04
N TRP A 27 -19.41 12.56 8.55
CA TRP A 27 -20.23 13.72 8.15
C TRP A 27 -20.68 14.53 9.37
N GLU A 28 -20.77 13.88 10.53
CA GLU A 28 -21.20 14.43 11.81
C GLU A 28 -20.05 14.96 12.68
N SER A 29 -18.78 14.64 12.36
CA SER A 29 -17.63 14.96 13.22
C SER A 29 -16.30 15.01 12.47
N GLU A 30 -15.47 16.00 12.79
CA GLU A 30 -14.07 16.05 12.33
C GLU A 30 -13.11 15.22 13.21
N GLU A 31 -13.60 14.67 14.33
CA GLU A 31 -12.82 13.84 15.26
C GLU A 31 -12.91 12.34 14.94
N GLU A 32 -13.86 11.96 14.09
CA GLU A 32 -14.10 10.59 13.64
C GLU A 32 -13.92 10.47 12.12
N CYS A 33 -13.57 9.28 11.64
CA CYS A 33 -13.29 9.04 10.23
C CYS A 33 -13.48 7.58 9.84
N ASP A 34 -13.57 7.35 8.53
CA ASP A 34 -13.58 6.04 7.91
C ASP A 34 -12.22 5.71 7.31
N VAL A 35 -11.74 4.49 7.57
CA VAL A 35 -10.46 3.98 7.07
C VAL A 35 -10.65 2.55 6.56
N ASN A 36 -10.11 2.24 5.38
CA ASN A 36 -10.01 0.87 4.89
C ASN A 36 -8.70 0.25 5.39
N PHE A 37 -8.78 -0.63 6.38
CA PHE A 37 -7.64 -1.33 6.97
C PHE A 37 -7.28 -2.61 6.20
N GLU A 38 -5.98 -2.88 6.08
CA GLU A 38 -5.47 -4.14 5.53
C GLU A 38 -5.62 -5.27 6.55
N THR A 39 -6.18 -6.39 6.11
CA THR A 39 -6.23 -7.62 6.89
C THR A 39 -4.99 -8.48 6.60
N GLU A 40 -4.74 -9.49 7.45
CA GLU A 40 -3.61 -10.41 7.25
C GLU A 40 -3.68 -11.17 5.93
N ASP A 41 -4.89 -11.43 5.42
CA ASP A 41 -5.15 -12.13 4.17
C ASP A 41 -5.05 -11.21 2.93
N GLY A 42 -4.73 -9.93 3.12
CA GLY A 42 -4.62 -8.95 2.04
C GLY A 42 -5.96 -8.40 1.54
N GLU A 43 -7.05 -8.65 2.26
CA GLU A 43 -8.34 -8.00 2.03
C GLU A 43 -8.38 -6.63 2.71
N MET A 44 -9.41 -5.84 2.38
CA MET A 44 -9.62 -4.50 2.95
C MET A 44 -10.91 -4.48 3.76
N GLU A 45 -10.84 -4.03 5.01
CA GLU A 45 -11.98 -3.88 5.91
C GLU A 45 -12.18 -2.40 6.30
N GLN A 46 -13.35 -1.84 5.99
CA GLN A 46 -13.68 -0.47 6.40
C GLN A 46 -14.04 -0.42 7.89
N LYS A 47 -13.43 0.50 8.64
CA LYS A 47 -13.78 0.77 10.04
C LYS A 47 -13.94 2.26 10.28
N HIS A 48 -14.93 2.58 11.10
CA HIS A 48 -15.12 3.92 11.67
C HIS A 48 -14.28 4.04 12.95
N VAL A 49 -13.39 5.03 13.00
CA VAL A 49 -12.40 5.19 14.08
C VAL A 49 -12.12 6.67 14.38
N SER A 50 -11.67 6.95 15.60
CA SER A 50 -11.24 8.29 15.97
C SER A 50 -9.93 8.68 15.28
N VAL A 51 -9.89 9.90 14.74
CA VAL A 51 -8.72 10.51 14.08
C VAL A 51 -7.51 10.55 15.01
N ASN A 52 -7.73 10.63 16.33
CA ASN A 52 -6.67 10.65 17.34
C ASN A 52 -5.87 9.33 17.44
N TRP A 53 -6.43 8.23 16.92
CA TRP A 53 -5.74 6.95 16.84
C TRP A 53 -4.83 6.82 15.61
N LEU A 54 -4.94 7.75 14.66
CA LEU A 54 -4.21 7.69 13.39
C LEU A 54 -2.92 8.50 13.42
N GLU A 55 -1.88 7.88 12.88
CA GLU A 55 -0.62 8.52 12.51
C GLU A 55 -0.43 8.47 10.99
N PRO A 56 0.17 9.52 10.39
CA PRO A 56 0.58 9.43 9.00
C PRO A 56 1.57 8.29 8.85
N ALA A 57 1.30 7.40 7.90
CA ALA A 57 2.21 6.36 7.54
C ALA A 57 2.76 6.66 6.14
N GLN A 58 4.02 6.32 5.91
CA GLN A 58 4.53 6.37 4.56
C GLN A 58 3.79 5.32 3.74
N LYS A 59 3.43 5.66 2.50
CA LYS A 59 2.74 4.75 1.60
C LYS A 59 3.67 3.58 1.29
N THR A 60 3.55 2.51 2.05
CA THR A 60 4.26 1.24 1.83
C THR A 60 3.46 0.38 0.86
N TYR A 61 4.15 -0.53 0.18
CA TYR A 61 3.45 -1.63 -0.48
C TYR A 61 2.84 -2.55 0.59
N ASN A 62 1.77 -3.26 0.22
CA ASN A 62 1.14 -4.21 1.14
C ASN A 62 2.13 -5.31 1.56
N LYS A 63 1.79 -6.02 2.64
CA LYS A 63 2.64 -7.06 3.22
C LYS A 63 3.12 -8.08 2.18
N LYS A 64 2.23 -8.58 1.32
CA LYS A 64 2.55 -9.59 0.30
C LYS A 64 3.61 -9.10 -0.69
N VAL A 65 3.48 -7.87 -1.18
CA VAL A 65 4.47 -7.28 -2.11
C VAL A 65 5.80 -7.09 -1.41
N MET A 66 5.81 -6.55 -0.18
CA MET A 66 7.06 -6.37 0.57
C MET A 66 7.76 -7.69 0.87
N GLU A 67 7.02 -8.72 1.30
CA GLU A 67 7.56 -10.06 1.57
C GLU A 67 8.21 -10.68 0.32
N ALA A 68 7.52 -10.63 -0.83
CA ALA A 68 8.06 -11.12 -2.10
C ALA A 68 9.36 -10.40 -2.50
N LEU A 69 9.42 -9.07 -2.35
CA LEU A 69 10.60 -8.28 -2.70
C LEU A 69 11.78 -8.51 -1.74
N ARG A 70 11.51 -8.74 -0.45
CA ARG A 70 12.52 -9.17 0.53
C ARG A 70 13.08 -10.54 0.17
N GLN A 71 12.20 -11.51 -0.12
CA GLN A 71 12.63 -12.85 -0.51
C GLN A 71 13.43 -12.87 -1.81
N ARG A 72 13.06 -12.04 -2.80
CA ARG A 72 13.85 -11.86 -4.02
C ARG A 72 15.29 -11.38 -3.75
N ARG A 73 15.50 -10.63 -2.66
CA ARG A 73 16.82 -10.18 -2.18
C ARG A 73 17.53 -11.22 -1.31
N GLY A 74 16.95 -12.41 -1.12
CA GLY A 74 17.48 -13.47 -0.28
C GLY A 74 17.23 -13.26 1.22
N LEU A 75 16.27 -12.41 1.59
CA LEU A 75 15.91 -12.13 2.97
C LEU A 75 14.73 -12.99 3.43
N GLU A 76 14.58 -13.15 4.74
CA GLU A 76 13.36 -13.71 5.34
C GLU A 76 12.16 -12.76 5.10
N PRO A 77 10.92 -13.27 5.01
CA PRO A 77 9.74 -12.43 4.73
C PRO A 77 9.56 -11.25 5.71
N GLY A 78 9.91 -11.46 6.98
CA GLY A 78 9.80 -10.44 8.03
C GLY A 78 11.00 -9.51 8.15
N ASP A 79 12.06 -9.71 7.37
CA ASP A 79 13.28 -8.90 7.46
C ASP A 79 13.10 -7.55 6.76
N THR A 80 13.04 -6.49 7.55
CA THR A 80 12.79 -5.11 7.08
C THR A 80 14.07 -4.33 6.77
N SER A 81 15.24 -4.97 6.82
CA SER A 81 16.55 -4.30 6.71
C SER A 81 16.77 -3.58 5.38
N GLN A 82 16.10 -3.99 4.30
CA GLN A 82 16.18 -3.38 2.97
C GLN A 82 14.88 -2.72 2.50
N ASP A 83 13.91 -2.51 3.41
CA ASP A 83 12.66 -1.85 3.06
C ASP A 83 12.89 -0.43 2.51
N GLY A 84 13.87 0.29 3.04
CA GLY A 84 14.24 1.62 2.53
C GLY A 84 14.65 1.60 1.06
N ASP A 85 15.44 0.60 0.66
CA ASP A 85 15.89 0.44 -0.72
C ASP A 85 14.73 0.07 -1.64
N ILE A 86 13.87 -0.87 -1.21
CA ILE A 86 12.65 -1.25 -1.93
C ILE A 86 11.74 -0.04 -2.16
N MET A 87 11.55 0.79 -1.13
CA MET A 87 10.70 1.98 -1.20
C MET A 87 11.30 3.13 -2.02
N SER A 88 12.61 3.09 -2.29
CA SER A 88 13.29 4.07 -3.15
C SER A 88 13.20 3.76 -4.64
N MET A 89 12.80 2.53 -5.00
CA MET A 89 12.65 2.10 -6.38
C MET A 89 11.45 2.78 -7.06
N SER A 90 11.48 2.82 -8.39
CA SER A 90 10.29 3.22 -9.15
C SER A 90 9.17 2.18 -8.95
N LYS A 91 7.90 2.62 -8.97
CA LYS A 91 6.75 1.70 -8.89
C LYS A 91 6.81 0.61 -9.96
N GLN A 92 7.35 0.93 -11.14
CA GLN A 92 7.52 0.02 -12.25
C GLN A 92 8.57 -1.05 -11.96
N ASP A 93 9.72 -0.68 -11.39
CA ASP A 93 10.76 -1.64 -11.01
C ASP A 93 10.27 -2.58 -9.91
N VAL A 94 9.56 -2.04 -8.91
CA VAL A 94 8.92 -2.84 -7.85
C VAL A 94 7.97 -3.87 -8.46
N PHE A 95 7.10 -3.43 -9.39
CA PHE A 95 6.16 -4.34 -10.04
C PHE A 95 6.87 -5.41 -10.88
N ASN A 96 7.90 -5.05 -11.62
CA ASN A 96 8.69 -6.00 -12.42
C ASN A 96 9.40 -7.03 -11.54
N GLU A 97 10.04 -6.60 -10.46
CA GLU A 97 10.71 -7.48 -9.53
C GLU A 97 9.73 -8.48 -8.87
N TYR A 98 8.54 -8.00 -8.50
CA TYR A 98 7.46 -8.84 -7.98
C TYR A 98 7.01 -9.88 -9.03
N CYS A 99 6.72 -9.45 -10.26
CA CYS A 99 6.29 -10.36 -11.34
C CYS A 99 7.30 -11.47 -11.59
N GLU A 100 8.58 -11.12 -11.67
CA GLU A 100 9.64 -12.11 -11.89
C GLU A 100 9.79 -13.08 -10.72
N TRP A 101 9.61 -12.63 -9.48
CA TRP A 101 9.60 -13.51 -8.30
C TRP A 101 8.44 -14.52 -8.34
N GLU A 102 7.26 -14.06 -8.78
CA GLU A 102 6.07 -14.89 -8.97
C GLU A 102 6.14 -15.77 -10.25
N GLY A 103 7.27 -15.79 -10.96
CA GLY A 103 7.50 -16.65 -12.11
C GLY A 103 7.06 -16.08 -13.47
N LEU A 104 6.65 -14.80 -13.53
CA LEU A 104 6.33 -14.09 -14.77
C LEU A 104 7.61 -13.54 -15.43
N LEU A 105 8.47 -14.45 -15.88
CA LEU A 105 9.79 -14.18 -16.45
C LEU A 105 9.73 -13.57 -17.86
N GLY A 106 10.76 -12.81 -18.24
CA GLY A 106 10.90 -12.28 -19.61
C GLY A 106 10.33 -10.87 -19.81
N GLY A 107 10.21 -10.09 -18.74
CA GLY A 107 9.79 -8.68 -18.82
C GLY A 107 8.28 -8.47 -18.96
N TYR A 108 7.46 -9.49 -18.63
CA TYR A 108 6.00 -9.36 -18.69
C TYR A 108 5.44 -8.25 -17.81
N GLY A 109 6.13 -7.84 -16.73
CA GLY A 109 5.68 -6.74 -15.88
C GLY A 109 5.42 -5.45 -16.67
N TYR A 110 6.27 -5.11 -17.65
CA TYR A 110 6.05 -3.97 -18.56
C TYR A 110 4.79 -4.14 -19.41
N SER A 111 4.62 -5.31 -20.02
CA SER A 111 3.49 -5.60 -20.89
C SER A 111 2.16 -5.63 -20.14
N LEU A 112 2.16 -6.16 -18.91
CA LEU A 112 0.98 -6.27 -18.06
C LEU A 112 0.46 -4.90 -17.63
N LEU A 113 1.36 -3.97 -17.24
CA LEU A 113 0.96 -2.60 -16.91
C LEU A 113 0.30 -1.93 -18.11
N ASN A 114 0.90 -2.04 -19.30
CA ASN A 114 0.31 -1.48 -20.52
C ASN A 114 -1.07 -2.09 -20.82
N VAL A 115 -1.25 -3.40 -20.65
CA VAL A 115 -2.57 -4.05 -20.82
C VAL A 115 -3.60 -3.49 -19.84
N VAL A 116 -3.24 -3.32 -18.57
CA VAL A 116 -4.13 -2.75 -17.55
C VAL A 116 -4.52 -1.31 -17.90
N GLU A 117 -3.55 -0.46 -18.25
CA GLU A 117 -3.80 0.93 -18.63
C GLU A 117 -4.76 1.02 -19.82
N ASN A 118 -4.56 0.19 -20.86
CA ASN A 118 -5.41 0.21 -22.06
C ASN A 118 -6.81 -0.37 -21.84
N ILE A 119 -6.96 -1.40 -21.00
CA ILE A 119 -8.27 -2.04 -20.76
C ILE A 119 -9.14 -1.19 -19.84
N TYR A 120 -8.54 -0.61 -18.79
CA TYR A 120 -9.27 0.13 -17.75
C TYR A 120 -9.29 1.64 -17.97
N ASP A 121 -8.59 2.14 -19.00
CA ASP A 121 -8.46 3.57 -19.30
C ASP A 121 -7.93 4.35 -18.08
N ILE A 122 -6.87 3.82 -17.46
CA ILE A 122 -6.20 4.43 -16.30
C ILE A 122 -4.76 4.77 -16.63
N ASN A 123 -4.22 5.77 -15.93
CA ASN A 123 -2.81 6.15 -16.01
C ASN A 123 -2.09 5.73 -14.73
N LEU A 124 -1.23 4.70 -14.80
CA LEU A 124 -0.49 4.16 -13.66
C LEU A 124 0.84 4.87 -13.41
N GLN A 125 1.27 5.75 -14.32
CA GLN A 125 2.50 6.52 -14.24
C GLN A 125 2.37 7.82 -13.43
N GLN A 126 1.21 8.08 -12.81
CA GLN A 126 0.95 9.23 -11.93
C GLN A 126 1.46 9.05 -10.49
#